data_AF-A0A6H0XTM8-F1
#
_entry.id   AF-A0A6H0XTM8-F1
#
_cell.length_a   1.000
_cell.length_b   1.000
_cell.length_c   1.000
_cell.angle_alpha   90.00
_cell.angle_beta   90.00
_cell.angle_gamma   90.00
#
_symmetry.space_group_name_H-M   'P 1'
#
loop_
_entity.id
_entity.type
_entity.pdbx_description
1 polymer ?
#
loop_
_entity_poly.entity_id
_entity_poly.type
_entity_poly.pdbx_seq_one_letter_code
_entity_poly.pdbx_strand_id
1 'polypeptide(L)'
;MATQPQEHIAKELLTRAHSPDTAETIFQEKVKQRPLLLRPTSPEATVNARAKRQHERLKKERAQRKSKKPKPLSAKRKRALCLDEIPKEQRRYPIYEPLHAMWCEYMQEILALKDGKKSYVDAQNAGPFLASADYHGALLEVVRSRCPSRQRGEDCAEGAYDLQIQFAVPTRG
;
A
#
# COMPACT_ATOMS: atom_id res chain seq x y z
N MET A 1 33.59 17.77 36.96
CA MET A 1 33.00 18.49 35.82
C MET A 1 33.87 18.19 34.60
N ALA A 2 33.43 17.29 33.71
CA ALA A 2 34.22 16.94 32.53
C ALA A 2 34.09 18.06 31.49
N THR A 3 35.20 18.74 31.18
CA THR A 3 35.31 19.72 30.11
C THR A 3 35.10 19.04 28.76
N GLN A 4 34.08 19.44 28.01
CA GLN A 4 33.89 18.97 26.64
C GLN A 4 35.03 19.53 25.79
N PRO A 5 35.71 18.70 24.98
CA PRO A 5 36.74 19.19 24.08
C PRO A 5 36.13 20.19 23.07
N GLN A 6 36.88 21.26 22.80
CA GLN A 6 36.47 22.39 21.96
C GLN A 6 36.36 22.01 20.47
N GLU A 7 36.92 20.85 20.08
CA GLU A 7 36.88 20.33 18.72
C GLU A 7 35.95 19.12 18.58
N HIS A 8 35.31 18.99 17.42
CA HIS A 8 34.38 17.90 17.12
C HIS A 8 35.12 16.56 17.10
N ILE A 9 34.62 15.56 17.84
CA ILE A 9 35.30 14.26 18.02
C ILE A 9 35.68 13.56 16.70
N ALA A 10 34.85 13.72 15.66
CA ALA A 10 35.15 13.17 14.34
C ALA A 10 36.40 13.79 13.69
N LYS A 11 36.74 15.06 13.96
CA LYS A 11 37.94 15.70 13.43
C LYS A 11 39.20 15.06 14.02
N GLU A 12 39.20 14.80 15.33
CA GLU A 12 40.31 14.10 16.01
C GLU A 12 40.48 12.65 15.51
N LEU A 13 39.38 11.95 15.24
CA LEU A 13 39.45 10.59 14.70
C LEU A 13 39.96 10.57 13.25
N LEU A 14 39.57 11.56 12.44
CA LEU A 14 39.99 11.67 11.04
C LEU A 14 41.48 12.04 10.91
N THR A 15 41.99 12.93 11.77
CA THR A 15 43.42 13.30 11.76
C THR A 15 44.34 12.17 12.23
N ARG A 16 43.83 11.23 13.03
CA ARG A 16 44.57 10.01 13.39
C ARG A 16 44.68 9.00 12.24
N ALA A 17 43.71 8.97 11.34
CA ALA A 17 43.60 7.96 10.29
C ALA A 17 44.08 8.44 8.91
N HIS A 18 44.06 9.76 8.66
CA HIS A 18 44.36 10.35 7.37
C HIS A 18 45.31 11.54 7.48
N SER A 19 45.92 11.91 6.35
CA SER A 19 46.74 13.13 6.27
C SER A 19 45.91 14.36 6.66
N PRO A 20 46.53 15.40 7.25
CA PRO A 20 45.80 16.53 7.83
C PRO A 20 44.89 17.23 6.81
N ASP A 21 45.37 17.36 5.57
CA ASP A 21 44.63 18.00 4.48
C ASP A 21 43.39 17.19 4.09
N THR A 22 43.57 15.87 3.87
CA THR A 22 42.47 14.94 3.57
C THR A 22 41.45 14.83 4.71
N ALA A 23 41.91 14.88 5.97
CA ALA A 23 41.05 14.82 7.14
C ALA A 23 40.15 16.07 7.23
N GLU A 24 40.69 17.25 6.92
CA GLU A 24 39.95 18.51 6.88
C GLU A 24 38.87 18.49 5.78
N THR A 25 39.23 18.01 4.57
CA THR A 25 38.27 17.88 3.45
C THR A 25 37.12 16.93 3.80
N ILE A 26 37.43 15.73 4.32
CA ILE A 26 36.41 14.73 4.69
C ILE A 26 35.50 15.28 5.80
N PHE A 27 36.08 15.98 6.78
CA PHE A 27 35.30 16.57 7.87
C PHE A 27 34.33 17.66 7.37
N GLN A 28 34.76 18.53 6.44
CA GLN A 28 33.88 19.56 5.90
C GLN A 28 32.76 18.96 5.03
N GLU A 29 33.11 18.09 4.08
CA GLU A 29 32.13 17.56 3.13
C GLU A 29 31.17 16.54 3.76
N LYS A 30 31.71 15.59 4.53
CA LYS A 30 30.95 14.41 4.97
C LYS A 30 30.35 14.56 6.35
N VAL A 31 30.90 15.44 7.19
CA VAL A 31 30.43 15.64 8.57
C VAL A 31 29.67 16.97 8.72
N LYS A 32 30.23 18.10 8.27
CA LYS A 32 29.58 19.41 8.43
C LYS A 32 28.48 19.67 7.39
N GLN A 33 28.75 19.41 6.12
CA GLN A 33 27.83 19.76 5.02
C GLN A 33 26.75 18.70 4.77
N ARG A 34 26.85 17.53 5.38
CA ARG A 34 25.88 16.44 5.20
C ARG A 34 24.91 16.41 6.38
N PRO A 35 23.71 17.03 6.25
CA PRO A 35 22.73 17.01 7.34
C PRO A 35 22.34 15.57 7.65
N LEU A 36 22.58 15.16 8.90
CA LEU A 36 22.11 13.87 9.38
C LEU A 36 20.61 14.00 9.65
N LEU A 37 19.80 13.44 8.74
CA LEU A 37 18.35 13.30 8.92
C LEU A 37 18.05 12.20 9.95
N LEU A 38 18.57 12.37 11.16
CA LEU A 38 18.30 11.47 12.26
C LEU A 38 16.88 11.73 12.74
N ARG A 39 16.06 10.70 12.68
CA ARG A 39 14.80 10.69 13.43
C ARG A 39 15.17 10.68 14.92
N PRO A 40 14.68 11.63 15.74
CA PRO A 40 14.95 11.62 17.17
C PRO A 40 14.56 10.27 17.76
N THR A 41 15.54 9.55 18.32
CA THR A 41 15.30 8.27 19.01
C THR A 41 14.79 8.50 20.44
N SER A 42 14.95 9.72 20.95
CA SER A 42 14.35 10.19 22.20
C SER A 42 13.06 10.97 21.89
N PRO A 43 11.97 10.79 22.65
CA PRO A 43 10.79 11.64 22.49
C PRO A 43 11.21 13.10 22.64
N GLU A 44 11.02 13.89 21.59
CA GLU A 44 11.36 15.30 21.59
C GLU A 44 10.76 15.99 22.83
N ALA A 45 11.57 16.75 23.56
CA ALA A 45 11.12 17.62 24.65
C ALA A 45 10.12 18.70 24.17
N THR A 46 9.84 18.77 22.87
CA THR A 46 8.89 19.68 22.19
C THR A 46 7.55 19.02 21.87
N VAL A 47 7.16 17.92 22.53
CA VAL A 47 5.74 17.55 22.60
C VAL A 47 5.03 18.58 23.47
N ASN A 48 4.70 19.72 22.85
CA ASN A 48 3.88 20.77 23.44
C ASN A 48 2.63 20.12 24.04
N ALA A 49 2.18 20.56 25.23
CA ALA A 49 1.00 20.00 25.89
C ALA A 49 -0.22 19.91 24.95
N ARG A 50 -0.31 20.82 23.97
CA ARG A 50 -1.27 20.81 22.86
C ARG A 50 -1.15 19.57 21.96
N ALA A 51 0.05 19.20 21.51
CA ALA A 51 0.29 18.04 20.66
C ALA A 51 -0.04 16.73 21.39
N LYS A 52 0.29 16.62 22.68
CA LYS A 52 -0.10 15.48 23.52
C LYS A 52 -1.63 15.35 23.63
N ARG A 53 -2.33 16.45 23.95
CA ARG A 53 -3.81 16.48 24.01
C ARG A 53 -4.45 16.13 22.66
N GLN A 54 -3.89 16.60 21.55
CA GLN A 54 -4.37 16.25 20.20
C GLN A 54 -4.20 14.76 19.92
N HIS A 55 -3.04 14.18 20.25
CA HIS A 55 -2.79 12.75 20.08
C HIS A 55 -3.76 11.91 20.92
N GLU A 56 -3.97 12.26 22.18
CA GLU A 56 -4.92 11.60 23.08
C GLU A 56 -6.36 11.68 22.54
N ARG A 57 -6.79 12.84 22.03
CA ARG A 57 -8.10 13.01 21.39
C ARG A 57 -8.26 12.11 20.18
N LEU A 58 -7.27 12.08 19.27
CA LEU A 58 -7.29 11.21 18.09
C LEU A 58 -7.30 9.73 18.46
N LYS A 59 -6.57 9.33 19.52
CA LYS A 59 -6.57 7.96 20.03
C LYS A 59 -7.94 7.58 20.60
N LYS A 60 -8.57 8.48 21.36
CA LYS A 60 -9.93 8.30 21.91
C LYS A 60 -10.98 8.22 20.80
N GLU A 61 -10.93 9.11 19.80
CA GLU A 61 -11.80 9.06 18.63
C GLU A 61 -11.63 7.75 17.84
N ARG A 62 -10.39 7.31 17.60
CA ARG A 62 -10.12 6.02 16.94
C ARG A 62 -10.70 4.85 17.74
N ALA A 63 -10.59 4.87 19.07
CA ALA A 63 -11.16 3.83 19.93
C ALA A 63 -12.70 3.83 19.88
N GLN A 64 -13.34 5.01 19.94
CA GLN A 64 -14.79 5.15 19.82
C GLN A 64 -15.31 4.70 18.44
N ARG A 65 -14.60 5.05 17.35
CA ARG A 65 -14.95 4.57 16.01
C ARG A 65 -14.83 3.05 15.89
N LYS A 66 -13.87 2.44 16.59
CA LYS A 66 -13.72 0.97 16.63
C LYS A 66 -14.83 0.31 17.45
N SER A 67 -15.23 0.89 18.59
CA SER A 67 -16.26 0.30 19.45
C SER A 67 -17.67 0.39 18.85
N LYS A 68 -17.93 1.39 18.00
CA LYS A 68 -19.21 1.53 17.28
C LYS A 68 -19.37 0.55 16.11
N LYS A 69 -18.28 -0.07 15.63
CA LYS A 69 -18.38 -1.04 14.53
C LYS A 69 -19.00 -2.33 15.04
N PRO A 70 -20.01 -2.90 14.36
CA PRO A 70 -20.55 -4.20 14.74
C PRO A 70 -19.41 -5.23 14.71
N LYS A 71 -19.42 -6.16 15.68
CA LYS A 71 -18.47 -7.26 15.68
C LYS A 71 -18.64 -8.05 14.38
N PRO A 72 -17.57 -8.36 13.63
CA PRO A 72 -17.69 -9.17 12.43
C PRO A 72 -18.26 -10.54 12.78
N LEU A 73 -18.99 -11.14 11.84
CA LEU A 73 -19.51 -12.49 12.02
C LEU A 73 -18.35 -13.47 12.24
N SER A 74 -18.46 -14.28 13.30
CA SER A 74 -17.55 -15.40 13.53
C SER A 74 -17.63 -16.41 12.38
N ALA A 75 -16.54 -17.13 12.11
CA ALA A 75 -16.51 -18.20 11.11
C ALA A 75 -17.65 -19.22 11.28
N LYS A 76 -18.00 -19.58 12.53
CA LYS A 76 -19.14 -20.47 12.82
C LYS A 76 -20.46 -19.87 12.35
N ARG A 77 -20.65 -18.55 12.52
CA ARG A 77 -21.87 -17.84 12.07
C ARG A 77 -21.91 -17.70 10.56
N LYS A 78 -20.76 -17.44 9.90
CA LYS A 78 -20.69 -17.39 8.44
C LYS A 78 -21.07 -18.73 7.80
N ARG A 79 -20.57 -19.85 8.35
CA ARG A 79 -20.94 -21.21 7.92
C ARG A 79 -22.42 -21.51 8.17
N ALA A 80 -22.94 -21.16 9.35
CA ALA A 80 -24.36 -21.38 9.67
C ALA A 80 -25.31 -20.56 8.77
N LEU A 81 -24.86 -19.41 8.26
CA LEU A 81 -25.59 -18.58 7.31
C LEU A 81 -25.32 -18.95 5.85
N CYS A 82 -24.48 -19.96 5.59
CA CYS A 82 -24.09 -20.40 4.24
C CYS A 82 -23.59 -19.27 3.34
N LEU A 83 -22.98 -18.20 3.90
CA LEU A 83 -22.62 -16.99 3.15
C LEU A 83 -21.59 -17.26 2.04
N ASP A 84 -20.72 -18.23 2.26
CA ASP A 84 -19.63 -18.58 1.36
C ASP A 84 -19.95 -19.87 0.55
N GLU A 85 -21.15 -20.44 0.72
CA GLU A 85 -21.58 -21.68 0.04
C GLU A 85 -22.30 -21.35 -1.27
N ILE A 86 -21.55 -21.27 -2.36
CA ILE A 86 -22.10 -21.11 -3.71
C ILE A 86 -22.33 -22.51 -4.32
N PRO A 87 -23.57 -22.86 -4.75
CA PRO A 87 -23.87 -24.13 -5.39
C PRO A 87 -22.94 -24.42 -6.58
N LYS A 88 -22.59 -25.70 -6.82
CA LYS A 88 -21.62 -26.08 -7.86
C LYS A 88 -22.08 -25.69 -9.26
N GLU A 89 -23.38 -25.68 -9.47
CA GLU A 89 -24.06 -25.31 -10.71
C GLU A 89 -23.79 -23.84 -11.04
N GLN A 90 -23.76 -22.98 -10.01
CA GLN A 90 -23.53 -21.55 -10.14
C GLN A 90 -22.03 -21.20 -10.20
N ARG A 91 -21.15 -22.14 -9.88
CA ARG A 91 -19.69 -21.97 -10.01
C ARG A 91 -19.16 -22.26 -11.42
N ARG A 92 -19.99 -22.19 -12.46
CA ARG A 92 -19.57 -22.38 -13.85
C ARG A 92 -19.15 -21.04 -14.44
N TYR A 93 -17.94 -20.95 -14.98
CA TYR A 93 -17.43 -19.71 -15.59
C TYR A 93 -18.38 -19.09 -16.64
N PRO A 94 -19.02 -19.86 -17.54
CA PRO A 94 -19.90 -19.29 -18.58
C PRO A 94 -21.05 -18.44 -18.02
N ILE A 95 -21.47 -18.67 -16.77
CA ILE A 95 -22.52 -17.86 -16.12
C ILE A 95 -22.04 -16.42 -15.88
N TYR A 96 -20.74 -16.23 -15.68
CA TYR A 96 -20.13 -14.93 -15.38
C TYR A 96 -19.55 -14.22 -16.61
N GLU A 97 -19.53 -14.87 -17.77
CA GLU A 97 -19.01 -14.27 -19.00
C GLU A 97 -19.78 -12.99 -19.41
N PRO A 98 -21.12 -12.92 -19.33
CA PRO A 98 -21.85 -11.68 -19.60
C PRO A 98 -21.52 -10.55 -18.62
N LEU A 99 -21.15 -10.89 -17.37
CA LEU A 99 -20.77 -9.90 -16.36
C LEU A 99 -19.47 -9.18 -16.75
N HIS A 100 -18.54 -9.91 -17.35
CA HIS A 100 -17.31 -9.32 -17.87
C HIS A 100 -17.58 -8.39 -19.05
N ALA A 101 -18.46 -8.79 -19.99
CA ALA A 101 -18.85 -7.94 -21.11
C ALA A 101 -19.48 -6.62 -20.63
N MET A 102 -20.36 -6.68 -19.64
CA MET A 102 -20.94 -5.49 -19.00
C MET A 102 -19.87 -4.59 -18.37
N TRP A 103 -18.89 -5.18 -17.68
CA TRP A 103 -17.78 -4.43 -17.10
C TRP A 103 -16.91 -3.72 -18.16
N CYS A 104 -16.67 -4.37 -19.31
CA CYS A 104 -15.97 -3.76 -20.43
C CYS A 104 -16.71 -2.53 -20.98
N GLU A 105 -18.03 -2.65 -21.18
CA GLU A 105 -18.85 -1.53 -21.64
C GLU A 105 -18.85 -0.37 -20.64
N TYR A 106 -18.99 -0.67 -19.35
CA TYR A 106 -18.91 0.30 -18.26
C TYR A 106 -17.58 1.08 -18.27
N MET A 107 -16.44 0.39 -18.41
CA MET A 107 -15.14 1.04 -18.45
C MET A 107 -14.93 1.87 -19.73
N GLN A 108 -15.43 1.39 -20.88
CA GLN A 108 -15.40 2.16 -22.12
C GLN A 108 -16.21 3.45 -22.03
N GLU A 109 -17.33 3.44 -21.30
CA GLU A 109 -18.14 4.62 -21.07
C GLU A 109 -17.44 5.61 -20.13
N ILE A 110 -16.95 5.16 -18.97
CA ILE A 110 -16.26 6.03 -18.00
C ILE A 110 -15.02 6.69 -18.58
N LEU A 111 -14.25 5.96 -19.39
CA LEU A 111 -13.05 6.48 -20.03
C LEU A 111 -13.35 7.27 -21.32
N ALA A 112 -14.63 7.41 -21.69
CA ALA A 112 -15.09 8.05 -22.92
C ALA A 112 -14.43 7.46 -24.19
N LEU A 113 -14.16 6.16 -24.18
CA LEU A 113 -13.60 5.39 -25.30
C LEU A 113 -14.69 4.97 -26.29
N LYS A 114 -15.96 4.93 -25.83
CA LYS A 114 -17.12 4.61 -26.65
C LYS A 114 -17.39 5.75 -27.66
N ASP A 115 -17.85 5.37 -28.85
CA ASP A 115 -18.26 6.28 -29.94
C ASP A 115 -17.15 7.20 -30.50
N GLY A 116 -15.88 6.85 -30.29
CA GLY A 116 -14.75 7.60 -30.85
C GLY A 116 -14.49 8.96 -30.19
N LYS A 117 -15.07 9.23 -29.01
CA LYS A 117 -14.85 10.48 -28.26
C LYS A 117 -13.41 10.64 -27.79
N LYS A 118 -12.74 9.53 -27.48
CA LYS A 118 -11.29 9.45 -27.21
C LYS A 118 -10.72 8.15 -27.77
N SER A 119 -9.58 8.25 -28.44
CA SER A 119 -8.85 7.09 -28.98
C SER A 119 -7.73 6.59 -28.06
N TYR A 120 -7.38 7.38 -27.04
CA TYR A 120 -6.28 7.08 -26.13
C TYR A 120 -6.63 7.47 -24.68
N VAL A 121 -6.13 6.67 -23.73
CA VAL A 121 -6.31 6.87 -22.29
C VAL A 121 -5.09 7.58 -21.73
N ASP A 122 -5.24 8.84 -21.32
CA ASP A 122 -4.18 9.56 -20.62
C ASP A 122 -4.14 9.17 -19.14
N ALA A 123 -2.96 8.83 -18.63
CA ALA A 123 -2.75 8.35 -17.27
C ALA A 123 -3.13 9.40 -16.22
N GLN A 124 -2.92 10.69 -16.50
CA GLN A 124 -3.25 11.77 -15.56
C GLN A 124 -4.77 11.94 -15.40
N ASN A 125 -5.53 11.77 -16.49
CA ASN A 125 -6.97 11.97 -16.48
C ASN A 125 -7.73 10.69 -16.09
N ALA A 126 -7.21 9.51 -16.42
CA ALA A 126 -7.87 8.24 -16.14
C ALA A 126 -7.65 7.74 -14.71
N GLY A 127 -6.55 8.13 -14.05
CA GLY A 127 -6.19 7.66 -12.71
C GLY A 127 -7.31 7.79 -11.66
N PRO A 128 -7.93 8.97 -11.49
CA PRO A 128 -9.02 9.15 -10.53
C PRO A 128 -10.24 8.26 -10.83
N PHE A 129 -10.63 8.14 -12.10
CA PHE A 129 -11.76 7.30 -12.49
C PHE A 129 -11.47 5.83 -12.20
N LEU A 130 -10.30 5.32 -12.60
CA LEU A 130 -9.88 3.95 -12.33
C LEU A 130 -9.78 3.66 -10.83
N ALA A 131 -9.34 4.61 -10.01
CA ALA A 131 -9.24 4.43 -8.56
C ALA A 131 -10.61 4.35 -7.87
N SER A 132 -11.62 5.02 -8.41
CA SER A 132 -12.98 5.04 -7.87
C SER A 132 -13.94 4.02 -8.49
N ALA A 133 -13.55 3.38 -9.59
CA ALA A 133 -14.43 2.51 -10.35
C ALA A 133 -14.65 1.15 -9.67
N ASP A 134 -15.78 0.52 -10.00
CA ASP A 134 -16.09 -0.82 -9.56
C ASP A 134 -15.39 -1.87 -10.45
N TYR A 135 -14.78 -2.87 -9.81
CA TYR A 135 -14.07 -3.96 -10.49
C TYR A 135 -14.79 -5.31 -10.35
N HIS A 136 -16.10 -5.28 -10.10
CA HIS A 136 -16.94 -6.46 -10.13
C HIS A 136 -17.05 -6.96 -11.59
N GLY A 137 -16.59 -8.18 -11.87
CA GLY A 137 -16.53 -8.71 -13.23
C GLY A 137 -15.28 -8.32 -14.03
N ALA A 138 -14.34 -7.60 -13.43
CA ALA A 138 -13.05 -7.31 -14.03
C ALA A 138 -12.19 -8.59 -14.10
N LEU A 139 -11.50 -8.79 -15.23
CA LEU A 139 -10.43 -9.78 -15.32
C LEU A 139 -9.13 -9.14 -14.82
N LEU A 140 -8.53 -9.75 -13.80
CA LEU A 140 -7.32 -9.25 -13.16
C LEU A 140 -6.24 -10.32 -13.20
N GLU A 141 -5.01 -9.89 -13.48
CA GLU A 141 -3.82 -10.74 -13.47
C GLU A 141 -2.80 -10.23 -12.44
N VAL A 142 -2.21 -11.16 -11.69
CA VAL A 142 -1.18 -10.86 -10.70
C VAL A 142 0.19 -10.81 -11.37
N VAL A 143 0.59 -9.61 -11.81
CA VAL A 143 1.90 -9.39 -12.47
C VAL A 143 3.06 -9.49 -11.48
N ARG A 144 2.88 -9.02 -10.24
CA ARG A 144 3.94 -9.03 -9.22
C ARG A 144 3.36 -9.29 -7.84
N SER A 145 3.97 -10.20 -7.10
CA SER A 145 3.61 -10.47 -5.71
C SER A 145 4.87 -10.72 -4.89
N ARG A 146 4.77 -10.51 -3.57
CA ARG A 146 5.84 -10.90 -2.63
C ARG A 146 5.88 -12.43 -2.45
N CYS A 147 4.76 -13.12 -2.67
CA CYS A 147 4.66 -14.57 -2.62
C CYS A 147 4.77 -15.13 -4.04
N PRO A 148 5.83 -15.88 -4.39
CA PRO A 148 6.01 -16.43 -5.74
C PRO A 148 4.85 -17.31 -6.20
N SER A 149 4.21 -18.05 -5.28
CA SER A 149 3.06 -18.91 -5.58
C SER A 149 1.81 -18.16 -6.06
N ARG A 150 1.78 -16.83 -5.95
CA ARG A 150 0.67 -15.97 -6.39
C ARG A 150 0.99 -15.22 -7.67
N GLN A 151 2.26 -15.15 -8.04
CA GLN A 151 2.67 -14.57 -9.30
C GLN A 151 2.49 -15.64 -10.37
N ARG A 152 1.83 -15.29 -11.47
CA ARG A 152 1.69 -16.20 -12.59
C ARG A 152 3.06 -16.35 -13.24
N GLY A 153 3.67 -17.53 -13.13
CA GLY A 153 4.80 -17.93 -13.97
C GLY A 153 4.28 -18.41 -15.32
N GLU A 154 5.09 -18.30 -16.37
CA GLU A 154 4.75 -18.77 -17.73
C GLU A 154 4.37 -20.27 -17.76
N ASP A 155 4.83 -21.05 -16.78
CA ASP A 155 4.56 -22.49 -16.64
C ASP A 155 3.47 -22.86 -15.61
N CYS A 156 2.87 -21.89 -14.92
CA CYS A 156 1.80 -22.15 -13.95
C CYS A 156 0.45 -21.69 -14.51
N ALA A 157 -0.03 -22.43 -15.50
CA ALA A 157 -1.46 -22.47 -15.77
C ALA A 157 -2.13 -23.12 -14.56
N GLU A 158 -2.68 -22.28 -13.67
CA GLU A 158 -3.83 -22.51 -12.78
C GLU A 158 -3.63 -21.85 -11.42
N GLY A 159 -4.32 -20.72 -11.21
CA GLY A 159 -4.39 -20.08 -9.90
C GLY A 159 -4.48 -18.56 -9.96
N ALA A 160 -5.61 -18.01 -10.42
CA ALA A 160 -5.94 -16.62 -10.14
C ALA A 160 -6.47 -16.56 -8.69
N TYR A 161 -5.63 -16.17 -7.73
CA TYR A 161 -6.04 -16.00 -6.34
C TYR A 161 -6.34 -14.54 -6.01
N ASP A 162 -7.61 -14.30 -5.68
CA ASP A 162 -8.18 -13.35 -4.71
C ASP A 162 -7.42 -12.03 -4.45
N LEU A 163 -7.89 -10.97 -5.11
CA LEU A 163 -7.65 -9.58 -4.74
C LEU A 163 -8.96 -8.98 -4.20
N GLN A 164 -9.44 -9.50 -3.07
CA GLN A 164 -10.39 -8.86 -2.14
C GLN A 164 -11.51 -8.01 -2.80
N ILE A 165 -12.14 -8.58 -3.82
CA ILE A 165 -13.46 -8.18 -4.31
C ILE A 165 -14.28 -9.45 -4.17
N GLN A 166 -15.32 -9.39 -3.34
CA GLN A 166 -15.99 -10.49 -2.64
C GLN A 166 -16.68 -11.58 -3.49
N PHE A 167 -16.31 -11.75 -4.76
CA PHE A 167 -16.82 -12.81 -5.62
C PHE A 167 -15.67 -13.71 -6.02
N ALA A 168 -15.66 -14.93 -5.45
CA ALA A 168 -14.87 -16.03 -5.96
C ALA A 168 -15.43 -16.41 -7.34
N VAL A 169 -14.99 -15.72 -8.39
CA VAL A 169 -15.35 -16.08 -9.76
C VAL A 169 -14.57 -17.35 -10.11
N PRO A 170 -15.24 -18.42 -10.56
CA PRO A 170 -14.57 -19.63 -11.03
C PRO A 170 -13.64 -19.25 -12.19
N THR A 171 -12.53 -19.96 -12.40
CA THR A 171 -11.65 -19.73 -13.55
C THR A 171 -12.08 -20.58 -14.74
N ARG A 172 -11.75 -20.15 -15.98
CA ARG A 172 -11.80 -21.03 -17.14
C ARG A 172 -10.79 -22.17 -16.91
N GLY A 173 -11.30 -23.40 -16.80
CA GLY A 173 -10.51 -24.63 -16.90
C GLY A 173 -10.50 -25.13 -18.33
#